data_AF-A0A7Y5RY62-F1
#
_entry.id   AF-A0A7Y5RY62-F1
#
_cell.length_a   1.000
_cell.length_b   1.000
_cell.length_c   1.000
_cell.angle_alpha   90.00
_cell.angle_beta   90.00
_cell.angle_gamma   90.00
#
_symmetry.space_group_name_H-M   'P 1'
#
loop_
_entity.id
_entity.type
_entity.pdbx_description
1 polymer ?
#
loop_
_entity_poly.entity_id
_entity_poly.type
_entity_poly.pdbx_seq_one_letter_code
_entity_poly.pdbx_strand_id
1 'polypeptide(L)'
;MCRSRMRPAAAALFACAMLAVPPIEAQESAPGDGVAPRKVTLRGNAYDEYPVEKLRERGIRVPDVPDDRNAAYVYIDAYNARVDLPPDLQDAFDRATVGDWPKDDSGRPLAEWLEQNRPALDLARRAAAMPDCRMPVFGGDDEMLFALLLPTMSEHRQLARMLAAEAAYRQSTGDAAGAVESVLTLQHMANHVAGGTFIIEHLVGNAICELTSQTLQRLAADESLDDAVVRRALAESESLAAEFPDWEISVANEQAMILDAAQRAMENPAMLPEFASSGFAMTVDSSVDEGWRRLGRRLARLHMPDRTVNRQLKSHFAAVHAAAQPAAPGRPAAWGLNDDAAAEGIPIWNVVGRMLLPSLSRSFELDVRARSNLDRARINLAAAAYRRRHGAAPRRIDELVPAYVQSIPLDPSTGSPLALTSGDVAVPMLDRDFRIARPGGSQPAPARPPAIVPAPSADGVAPRSSQWRQYVEDFIKRYRLDAVQQKTAFGVLEQLERRAAAFEQVHGARLSELRARLARTARDAERKALSEEMNSVAAPLNAMYEELKQRLETLPTEQQRKRAREAGASGGI
;
A
#
# COMPACT_ATOMS: atom_id res chain seq x y z
N MET A 1 30.00 4.20 7.37
CA MET A 1 29.83 2.85 6.79
C MET A 1 29.02 1.99 7.74
N CYS A 2 27.70 1.91 7.55
CA CYS A 2 26.86 0.84 8.09
C CYS A 2 25.55 0.83 7.30
N ARG A 3 25.42 -0.13 6.38
CA ARG A 3 24.24 -0.31 5.51
C ARG A 3 23.14 -1.00 6.31
N SER A 4 22.06 -0.28 6.60
CA SER A 4 20.84 -0.82 7.20
C SER A 4 20.07 -1.65 6.16
N ARG A 5 19.91 -2.95 6.41
CA ARG A 5 19.10 -3.88 5.61
C ARG A 5 17.62 -3.68 5.93
N MET A 6 16.86 -3.11 5.00
CA MET A 6 15.39 -3.11 5.02
C MET A 6 14.84 -4.55 4.98
N ARG A 7 13.86 -4.86 5.84
CA ARG A 7 13.11 -6.12 5.87
C ARG A 7 11.93 -6.08 4.89
N PRO A 8 11.50 -7.21 4.30
CA PRO A 8 10.67 -7.23 3.08
C PRO A 8 9.13 -7.23 3.30
N ALA A 9 8.63 -7.01 4.51
CA ALA A 9 7.19 -7.17 4.78
C ALA A 9 6.31 -6.00 4.29
N ALA A 10 6.89 -4.82 4.01
CA ALA A 10 6.15 -3.65 3.51
C ALA A 10 5.96 -3.63 1.98
N ALA A 11 6.59 -4.57 1.26
CA ALA A 11 6.51 -4.62 -0.20
C ALA A 11 5.22 -5.30 -0.72
N ALA A 12 4.53 -6.12 0.09
CA ALA A 12 3.43 -6.94 -0.41
C ALA A 12 2.14 -6.16 -0.76
N LEU A 13 1.87 -5.01 -0.11
CA LEU A 13 0.76 -4.12 -0.46
C LEU A 13 1.13 -3.09 -1.54
N PHE A 14 2.43 -2.91 -1.82
CA PHE A 14 2.93 -1.98 -2.83
C PHE A 14 3.37 -2.67 -4.14
N ALA A 15 3.53 -4.00 -4.15
CA ALA A 15 4.05 -4.77 -5.29
C ALA A 15 2.98 -5.31 -6.26
N CYS A 16 1.68 -5.19 -5.96
CA CYS A 16 0.64 -5.64 -6.93
C CYS A 16 0.42 -4.68 -8.12
N ALA A 17 1.12 -3.55 -8.19
CA ALA A 17 1.01 -2.59 -9.29
C ALA A 17 2.28 -2.48 -10.18
N MET A 18 3.20 -3.45 -10.12
CA MET A 18 4.47 -3.43 -10.88
C MET A 18 4.76 -4.72 -11.67
N LEU A 19 3.74 -5.46 -12.09
CA LEU A 19 3.93 -6.38 -13.20
C LEU A 19 3.62 -5.61 -14.48
N ALA A 20 4.66 -5.35 -15.28
CA ALA A 20 4.49 -5.07 -16.70
C ALA A 20 3.79 -6.30 -17.30
N VAL A 21 2.48 -6.20 -17.43
CA VAL A 21 1.70 -7.15 -18.22
C VAL A 21 2.17 -6.93 -19.66
N PRO A 22 2.76 -7.93 -20.34
CA PRO A 22 3.01 -7.80 -21.77
C PRO A 22 1.68 -7.53 -22.46
N PRO A 23 1.63 -6.73 -23.54
CA PRO A 23 0.38 -6.44 -24.23
C PRO A 23 -0.28 -7.78 -24.59
N ILE A 24 -1.44 -8.04 -23.97
CA ILE A 24 -2.30 -9.13 -24.38
C ILE A 24 -2.71 -8.75 -25.80
N GLU A 25 -2.38 -9.60 -26.78
CA GLU A 25 -2.86 -9.44 -28.15
C GLU A 25 -4.38 -9.27 -28.08
N ALA A 26 -4.86 -8.08 -28.44
CA ALA A 26 -6.27 -7.75 -28.47
C ALA A 26 -6.98 -8.79 -29.33
N GLN A 27 -7.74 -9.70 -28.70
CA GLN A 27 -8.72 -10.46 -29.44
C GLN A 27 -9.76 -9.46 -29.92
N GLU A 28 -9.86 -9.29 -31.24
CA GLU A 28 -10.89 -8.50 -31.90
C GLU A 28 -12.27 -9.04 -31.48
N SER A 29 -12.87 -8.41 -30.46
CA SER A 29 -14.29 -8.52 -30.17
C SER A 29 -15.04 -7.67 -31.20
N ALA A 30 -16.07 -8.27 -31.80
CA ALA A 30 -16.91 -7.61 -32.80
C ALA A 30 -17.51 -6.31 -32.25
N PRO A 31 -17.66 -5.25 -33.07
CA PRO A 31 -18.06 -3.94 -32.59
C PRO A 31 -19.53 -3.95 -32.14
N GLY A 32 -19.73 -3.80 -30.84
CA GLY A 32 -21.02 -3.38 -30.26
C GLY A 32 -21.31 -1.93 -30.65
N ASP A 33 -22.60 -1.60 -30.73
CA ASP A 33 -23.14 -0.37 -31.30
C ASP A 33 -22.44 0.93 -30.79
N GLY A 34 -21.57 1.49 -31.63
CA GLY A 34 -21.79 2.85 -32.12
C GLY A 34 -21.14 4.05 -31.44
N VAL A 35 -19.93 3.98 -30.87
CA VAL A 35 -18.93 5.09 -30.83
C VAL A 35 -17.55 4.44 -30.67
N ALA A 36 -16.56 4.80 -31.51
CA ALA A 36 -15.19 4.30 -31.34
C ALA A 36 -14.61 4.83 -30.01
N PRO A 37 -13.97 3.99 -29.18
CA PRO A 37 -13.44 4.43 -27.89
C PRO A 37 -12.40 5.54 -28.09
N ARG A 38 -12.47 6.56 -27.23
CA ARG A 38 -11.51 7.67 -27.28
C ARG A 38 -10.13 7.13 -26.92
N LYS A 39 -9.16 7.37 -27.80
CA LYS A 39 -7.75 7.04 -27.55
C LYS A 39 -7.07 8.15 -26.77
N VAL A 40 -6.33 7.77 -25.74
CA VAL A 40 -5.52 8.65 -24.90
C VAL A 40 -4.08 8.15 -24.91
N THR A 41 -3.14 9.05 -25.19
CA THR A 41 -1.71 8.75 -25.15
C THR A 41 -1.14 9.09 -23.79
N LEU A 42 -0.46 8.13 -23.15
CA LEU A 42 0.24 8.33 -21.89
C LEU A 42 1.64 7.74 -21.98
N ARG A 43 2.66 8.59 -21.79
CA ARG A 43 4.09 8.24 -21.87
C ARG A 43 4.45 7.48 -23.16
N GLY A 44 3.82 7.86 -24.28
CA GLY A 44 4.01 7.23 -25.59
C GLY A 44 3.18 5.97 -25.87
N ASN A 45 2.43 5.46 -24.89
CA ASN A 45 1.52 4.32 -25.07
C ASN A 45 0.08 4.81 -25.28
N ALA A 46 -0.64 4.21 -26.23
CA ALA A 46 -2.04 4.53 -26.48
C ALA A 46 -2.95 3.58 -25.70
N TYR A 47 -3.95 4.15 -25.03
CA TYR A 47 -4.96 3.45 -24.25
C TYR A 47 -6.36 3.83 -24.73
N ASP A 48 -7.28 2.88 -24.68
CA ASP A 48 -8.70 3.13 -24.95
C ASP A 48 -9.39 3.56 -23.65
N GLU A 49 -9.96 4.76 -23.64
CA GLU A 49 -10.76 5.25 -22.51
C GLU A 49 -12.03 4.41 -22.41
N TYR A 50 -12.27 3.88 -21.21
CA TYR A 50 -13.45 3.09 -20.92
C TYR A 50 -14.69 4.01 -20.89
N PRO A 51 -15.80 3.65 -21.57
CA PRO A 51 -16.99 4.50 -21.64
C PRO A 51 -17.59 4.81 -20.26
N VAL A 52 -17.79 6.09 -19.96
CA VAL A 52 -18.29 6.56 -18.66
C VAL A 52 -19.74 6.11 -18.41
N GLU A 53 -20.54 5.99 -19.46
CA GLU A 53 -21.91 5.50 -19.43
C GLU A 53 -21.96 4.05 -18.93
N LYS A 54 -21.04 3.21 -19.41
CA LYS A 54 -20.93 1.81 -18.96
C LYS A 54 -20.50 1.70 -17.49
N LEU A 55 -19.67 2.62 -16.99
CA LEU A 55 -19.35 2.70 -15.55
C LEU A 55 -20.62 2.96 -14.75
N ARG A 56 -21.42 3.96 -15.16
CA ARG A 56 -22.68 4.32 -14.49
C ARG A 56 -23.70 3.19 -14.51
N GLU A 57 -23.86 2.51 -15.64
CA GLU A 57 -24.73 1.33 -15.78
C GLU A 57 -24.36 0.20 -14.83
N ARG A 58 -23.05 0.03 -14.56
CA ARG A 58 -22.51 -0.96 -13.61
C ARG A 58 -22.48 -0.48 -12.16
N GLY A 59 -23.13 0.65 -11.87
CA GLY A 59 -23.31 1.16 -10.51
C GLY A 59 -22.12 1.96 -9.95
N ILE A 60 -21.13 2.29 -10.79
CA ILE A 60 -20.02 3.17 -10.42
C ILE A 60 -20.52 4.61 -10.43
N ARG A 61 -20.25 5.33 -9.33
CA ARG A 61 -20.54 6.76 -9.18
C ARG A 61 -19.36 7.55 -9.73
N VAL A 62 -19.59 8.22 -10.85
CA VAL A 62 -18.62 9.10 -11.51
C VAL A 62 -19.23 10.48 -11.74
N PRO A 63 -18.52 11.57 -11.38
CA PRO A 63 -19.01 12.93 -11.61
C PRO A 63 -19.13 13.22 -13.10
N ASP A 64 -20.05 14.10 -13.47
CA ASP A 64 -20.21 14.57 -14.84
C ASP A 64 -19.33 15.80 -15.07
N VAL A 65 -18.19 15.60 -15.72
CA VAL A 65 -17.18 16.65 -15.94
C VAL A 65 -16.95 16.79 -17.45
N PRO A 66 -17.38 17.91 -18.06
CA PRO A 66 -17.10 18.21 -19.46
C PRO A 66 -15.59 18.23 -19.76
N ASP A 67 -15.20 17.74 -20.94
CA ASP A 67 -13.79 17.60 -21.32
C ASP A 67 -12.99 18.90 -21.27
N ASP A 68 -13.59 20.01 -21.69
CA ASP A 68 -12.98 21.35 -21.69
C ASP A 68 -12.75 21.88 -20.26
N ARG A 69 -13.44 21.30 -19.28
CA ARG A 69 -13.33 21.61 -17.85
C ARG A 69 -12.64 20.52 -17.04
N ASN A 70 -12.24 19.41 -17.64
CA ASN A 70 -11.70 18.27 -16.93
C ASN A 70 -10.18 18.39 -16.75
N ALA A 71 -9.72 18.57 -15.51
CA ALA A 71 -8.31 18.63 -15.16
C ALA A 71 -7.51 17.39 -15.59
N ALA A 72 -8.16 16.23 -15.72
CA ALA A 72 -7.50 14.97 -16.04
C ALA A 72 -6.71 15.02 -17.35
N TYR A 73 -7.25 15.64 -18.39
CA TYR A 73 -6.56 15.73 -19.68
C TYR A 73 -5.35 16.67 -19.63
N VAL A 74 -5.41 17.73 -18.81
CA VAL A 74 -4.26 18.60 -18.57
C VAL A 74 -3.19 17.90 -17.72
N TYR A 75 -3.58 17.05 -16.77
CA TYR A 75 -2.64 16.17 -16.08
C TYR A 75 -1.99 15.14 -17.03
N ILE A 76 -2.75 14.57 -17.96
CA ILE A 76 -2.22 13.65 -18.97
C ILE A 76 -1.18 14.36 -19.85
N ASP A 77 -1.44 15.60 -20.25
CA ASP A 77 -0.44 16.43 -20.95
C ASP A 77 0.81 16.63 -20.08
N ALA A 78 0.66 16.87 -18.77
CA ALA A 78 1.78 16.98 -17.84
C ALA A 78 2.61 15.68 -17.80
N TYR A 79 1.97 14.52 -17.77
CA TYR A 79 2.66 13.22 -17.76
C TYR A 79 3.45 12.99 -19.05
N ASN A 80 2.87 13.39 -20.19
CA ASN A 80 3.51 13.28 -21.49
C ASN A 80 4.69 14.25 -21.65
N ALA A 81 4.61 15.44 -21.04
CA ALA A 81 5.69 16.43 -21.06
C ALA A 81 6.86 16.11 -20.10
N ARG A 82 6.67 15.16 -19.17
CA ARG A 82 7.68 14.83 -18.14
C ARG A 82 8.95 14.24 -18.75
N VAL A 83 10.11 14.66 -18.25
CA VAL A 83 11.41 14.05 -18.56
C VAL A 83 11.78 13.09 -17.41
N ASP A 84 12.21 11.87 -17.75
CA ASP A 84 12.60 10.87 -16.76
C ASP A 84 13.83 11.32 -15.95
N LEU A 85 13.88 10.92 -14.68
CA LEU A 85 14.98 11.22 -13.79
C LEU A 85 16.22 10.41 -14.20
N PRO A 86 17.41 11.03 -14.35
CA PRO A 86 18.67 10.31 -14.47
C PRO A 86 18.89 9.37 -13.27
N PRO A 87 19.23 8.08 -13.47
CA PRO A 87 19.32 7.12 -12.37
C PRO A 87 20.32 7.48 -11.26
N ASP A 88 21.37 8.22 -11.60
CA ASP A 88 22.39 8.72 -10.68
C ASP A 88 21.88 9.82 -9.73
N LEU A 89 20.77 10.48 -10.08
CA LEU A 89 20.13 11.50 -9.24
C LEU A 89 19.03 10.94 -8.34
N GLN A 90 18.75 9.63 -8.36
CA GLN A 90 17.66 9.03 -7.58
C GLN A 90 17.78 9.32 -6.08
N ASP A 91 18.97 9.12 -5.50
CA ASP A 91 19.20 9.36 -4.07
C ASP A 91 19.03 10.84 -3.72
N ALA A 92 19.49 11.74 -4.59
CA ALA A 92 19.37 13.19 -4.44
C ALA A 92 17.89 13.62 -4.49
N PHE A 93 17.12 13.07 -5.42
CA PHE A 93 15.68 13.30 -5.58
C PHE A 93 14.87 12.76 -4.39
N ASP A 94 15.22 11.58 -3.88
CA ASP A 94 14.57 10.99 -2.70
C ASP A 94 14.75 11.87 -1.46
N ARG A 95 15.96 12.40 -1.24
CA ARG A 95 16.25 13.37 -0.16
C ARG A 95 15.49 14.69 -0.36
N ALA A 96 15.51 15.24 -1.57
CA ALA A 96 14.80 16.47 -1.89
C ALA A 96 13.28 16.34 -1.68
N THR A 97 12.69 15.18 -2.02
CA THR A 97 11.25 14.90 -1.82
C THR A 97 10.84 15.04 -0.34
N VAL A 98 11.74 14.67 0.59
CA VAL A 98 11.50 14.78 2.04
C VAL A 98 12.00 16.11 2.64
N GLY A 99 12.36 17.08 1.79
CA GLY A 99 12.75 18.43 2.17
C GLY A 99 14.25 18.66 2.39
N ASP A 100 15.08 17.63 2.22
CA ASP A 100 16.54 17.75 2.35
C ASP A 100 17.15 18.02 0.98
N TRP A 101 17.14 19.30 0.57
CA TRP A 101 17.73 19.68 -0.70
C TRP A 101 19.26 19.45 -0.69
N PRO A 102 19.81 18.68 -1.63
CA PRO A 102 21.23 18.34 -1.65
C PRO A 102 22.12 19.57 -1.82
N LYS A 103 23.07 19.73 -0.89
CA LYS A 103 24.11 20.78 -0.91
C LYS A 103 25.44 20.30 -1.50
N ASP A 104 25.51 19.03 -1.89
CA ASP A 104 26.65 18.42 -2.56
C ASP A 104 26.56 18.64 -4.09
N ASP A 105 27.48 18.02 -4.83
CA ASP A 105 27.56 18.14 -6.30
C ASP A 105 26.32 17.63 -7.04
N SER A 106 25.40 16.92 -6.37
CA SER A 106 24.14 16.44 -6.97
C SER A 106 23.03 17.50 -6.99
N GLY A 107 23.15 18.58 -6.22
CA GLY A 107 22.12 19.62 -6.13
C GLY A 107 21.93 20.41 -7.41
N ARG A 108 23.01 20.77 -8.10
CA ARG A 108 22.92 21.51 -9.37
C ARG A 108 22.30 20.67 -10.50
N PRO A 109 22.76 19.44 -10.78
CA PRO A 109 22.11 18.58 -11.78
C PRO A 109 20.64 18.31 -11.49
N LEU A 110 20.26 18.16 -10.21
CA LEU A 110 18.86 17.97 -9.82
C LEU A 110 18.01 19.22 -10.10
N ALA A 111 18.53 20.43 -9.82
CA ALA A 111 17.85 21.67 -10.19
C ALA A 111 17.70 21.81 -11.72
N GLU A 112 18.74 21.47 -12.48
CA GLU A 112 18.71 21.49 -13.96
C GLU A 112 17.65 20.49 -14.50
N TRP A 113 17.51 19.33 -13.87
CA TRP A 113 16.45 18.37 -14.22
C TRP A 113 15.03 18.85 -13.86
N LEU A 114 14.85 19.52 -12.71
CA LEU A 114 13.58 20.16 -12.38
C LEU A 114 13.23 21.26 -13.39
N GLU A 115 14.22 22.04 -13.83
CA GLU A 115 14.05 23.07 -14.85
C GLU A 115 13.63 22.47 -16.21
N GLN A 116 14.25 21.36 -16.62
CA GLN A 116 13.84 20.61 -17.83
C GLN A 116 12.38 20.13 -17.73
N ASN A 117 11.91 19.86 -16.51
CA ASN A 117 10.53 19.44 -16.24
C ASN A 117 9.56 20.61 -15.96
N ARG A 118 10.01 21.87 -16.05
CA ARG A 118 9.15 23.05 -15.86
C ARG A 118 7.85 22.98 -16.69
N PRO A 119 7.85 22.58 -17.97
CA PRO A 119 6.61 22.46 -18.74
C PRO A 119 5.60 21.47 -18.13
N ALA A 120 6.07 20.34 -17.61
CA ALA A 120 5.22 19.35 -16.94
C ALA A 120 4.67 19.89 -15.61
N LEU A 121 5.51 20.59 -14.83
CA LEU A 121 5.10 21.22 -13.57
C LEU A 121 4.10 22.36 -13.79
N ASP A 122 4.25 23.15 -14.85
CA ASP A 122 3.31 24.22 -15.20
C ASP A 122 1.95 23.66 -15.64
N LEU A 123 1.95 22.56 -16.41
CA LEU A 123 0.72 21.83 -16.74
C LEU A 123 0.07 21.25 -15.47
N ALA A 124 0.86 20.70 -14.55
CA ALA A 124 0.35 20.21 -13.27
C ALA A 124 -0.29 21.31 -12.43
N ARG A 125 0.32 22.52 -12.37
CA ARG A 125 -0.28 23.69 -11.71
C ARG A 125 -1.58 24.11 -12.37
N ARG A 126 -1.62 24.14 -13.70
CA ARG A 126 -2.84 24.47 -14.47
C ARG A 126 -3.96 23.47 -14.20
N ALA A 127 -3.66 22.17 -14.23
CA ALA A 127 -4.61 21.11 -13.92
C ALA A 127 -5.09 21.20 -12.47
N ALA A 128 -4.17 21.41 -11.53
CA ALA A 128 -4.49 21.62 -10.13
C ALA A 128 -5.37 22.85 -9.91
N ALA A 129 -5.24 23.91 -10.69
CA ALA A 129 -6.11 25.10 -10.54
C ALA A 129 -7.52 24.93 -11.13
N MET A 130 -7.81 23.80 -11.80
CA MET A 130 -9.14 23.53 -12.34
C MET A 130 -10.04 22.92 -11.25
N PRO A 131 -11.34 23.26 -11.23
CA PRO A 131 -12.23 22.86 -10.14
C PRO A 131 -12.61 21.37 -10.15
N ASP A 132 -12.62 20.74 -11.33
CA ASP A 132 -13.15 19.40 -11.51
C ASP A 132 -12.11 18.50 -12.19
N CYS A 133 -11.95 17.28 -11.66
CA CYS A 133 -11.11 16.25 -12.23
C CYS A 133 -11.84 14.92 -12.26
N ARG A 134 -11.99 14.34 -13.45
CA ARG A 134 -12.42 12.95 -13.66
C ARG A 134 -11.33 12.25 -14.46
N MET A 135 -10.44 11.55 -13.75
CA MET A 135 -9.42 10.74 -14.41
C MET A 135 -10.07 9.58 -15.17
N PRO A 136 -9.80 9.40 -16.47
CA PRO A 136 -10.29 8.23 -17.19
C PRO A 136 -9.68 6.94 -16.65
N VAL A 137 -10.47 5.87 -16.72
CA VAL A 137 -10.02 4.49 -16.57
C VAL A 137 -9.94 3.87 -17.96
N PHE A 138 -9.06 2.88 -18.14
CA PHE A 138 -8.73 2.39 -19.48
C PHE A 138 -8.97 0.89 -19.61
N GLY A 139 -9.45 0.44 -20.77
CA GLY A 139 -9.71 -0.97 -21.02
C GLY A 139 -10.77 -1.17 -22.09
N GLY A 140 -10.94 -2.43 -22.50
CA GLY A 140 -12.01 -2.83 -23.41
C GLY A 140 -13.39 -2.63 -22.79
N ASP A 141 -14.36 -2.21 -23.59
CA ASP A 141 -15.71 -1.86 -23.14
C ASP A 141 -16.51 -3.06 -22.58
N ASP A 142 -16.12 -4.28 -22.96
CA ASP A 142 -16.65 -5.55 -22.47
C ASP A 142 -15.84 -6.17 -21.32
N GLU A 143 -14.73 -5.57 -20.90
CA GLU A 143 -13.90 -6.08 -19.82
C GLU A 143 -14.61 -6.00 -18.46
N MET A 144 -14.13 -6.82 -17.51
CA MET A 144 -14.53 -6.72 -16.10
C MET A 144 -14.02 -5.41 -15.51
N LEU A 145 -14.80 -4.77 -14.63
CA LEU A 145 -14.34 -3.52 -14.01
C LEU A 145 -13.02 -3.69 -13.24
N PHE A 146 -12.81 -4.86 -12.62
CA PHE A 146 -11.58 -5.19 -11.92
C PHE A 146 -10.33 -5.29 -12.83
N ALA A 147 -10.52 -5.52 -14.13
CA ALA A 147 -9.42 -5.64 -15.10
C ALA A 147 -9.03 -4.29 -15.71
N LEU A 148 -9.78 -3.23 -15.45
CA LEU A 148 -9.50 -1.90 -16.01
C LEU A 148 -8.16 -1.38 -15.50
N LEU A 149 -7.43 -0.75 -16.42
CA LEU A 149 -6.10 -0.23 -16.21
C LEU A 149 -6.14 1.18 -15.62
N LEU A 150 -5.23 1.43 -14.69
CA LEU A 150 -4.97 2.72 -14.07
C LEU A 150 -3.50 3.16 -14.31
N PRO A 151 -3.09 3.36 -15.58
CA PRO A 151 -1.70 3.61 -15.95
C PRO A 151 -1.18 4.96 -15.45
N THR A 152 -2.07 5.87 -15.04
CA THR A 152 -1.74 7.19 -14.50
C THR A 152 -1.20 7.13 -13.07
N MET A 153 -1.39 6.02 -12.33
CA MET A 153 -1.06 5.93 -10.89
C MET A 153 0.42 6.12 -10.56
N SER A 154 1.34 5.65 -11.40
CA SER A 154 2.78 5.92 -11.23
C SER A 154 3.10 7.39 -11.50
N GLU A 155 2.45 7.97 -12.51
CA GLU A 155 2.67 9.35 -12.95
C GLU A 155 2.16 10.35 -11.91
N HIS A 156 1.00 10.10 -11.29
CA HIS A 156 0.52 10.89 -10.15
C HIS A 156 1.56 10.95 -9.03
N ARG A 157 2.10 9.80 -8.63
CA ARG A 157 3.11 9.71 -7.56
C ARG A 157 4.40 10.44 -7.96
N GLN A 158 4.85 10.26 -9.20
CA GLN A 158 6.09 10.89 -9.66
C GLN A 158 5.95 12.42 -9.71
N LEU A 159 4.86 12.93 -10.26
CA LEU A 159 4.61 14.37 -10.35
C LEU A 159 4.43 15.02 -8.96
N ALA A 160 3.74 14.35 -8.04
CA ALA A 160 3.64 14.77 -6.64
C ALA A 160 5.01 14.89 -5.95
N ARG A 161 5.89 13.90 -6.16
CA ARG A 161 7.26 13.93 -5.62
C ARG A 161 8.09 15.06 -6.24
N MET A 162 7.90 15.35 -7.53
CA MET A 162 8.56 16.47 -8.20
C MET A 162 8.13 17.82 -7.61
N LEU A 163 6.84 18.03 -7.36
CA LEU A 163 6.34 19.25 -6.70
C LEU A 163 6.89 19.40 -5.28
N ALA A 164 7.01 18.30 -4.51
CA ALA A 164 7.62 18.33 -3.18
C ALA A 164 9.13 18.65 -3.23
N ALA A 165 9.86 18.05 -4.18
CA ALA A 165 11.28 18.36 -4.40
C ALA A 165 11.49 19.80 -4.88
N GLU A 166 10.60 20.32 -5.73
CA GLU A 166 10.62 21.72 -6.15
C GLU A 166 10.32 22.67 -4.99
N ALA A 167 9.38 22.33 -4.10
CA ALA A 167 9.13 23.12 -2.89
C ALA A 167 10.41 23.19 -2.01
N ALA A 168 11.13 22.07 -1.87
CA ALA A 168 12.40 22.03 -1.14
C ALA A 168 13.50 22.86 -1.84
N TYR A 169 13.58 22.79 -3.18
CA TYR A 169 14.50 23.61 -3.97
C TYR A 169 14.24 25.10 -3.77
N ARG A 170 12.99 25.53 -4.00
CA ARG A 170 12.57 26.93 -3.88
C ARG A 170 12.80 27.45 -2.47
N GLN A 171 12.51 26.65 -1.45
CA GLN A 171 12.84 26.98 -0.06
C GLN A 171 14.35 27.15 0.15
N SER A 172 15.19 26.25 -0.38
CA SER A 172 16.64 26.33 -0.26
C SER A 172 17.26 27.56 -0.93
N THR A 173 16.61 28.09 -1.97
CA THR A 173 17.04 29.28 -2.71
C THR A 173 16.38 30.59 -2.22
N GLY A 174 15.55 30.53 -1.18
CA GLY A 174 14.85 31.70 -0.62
C GLY A 174 13.58 32.12 -1.34
N ASP A 175 13.07 31.32 -2.29
CA ASP A 175 11.76 31.53 -2.94
C ASP A 175 10.63 30.89 -2.11
N ALA A 176 10.36 31.53 -0.98
CA ALA A 176 9.29 31.19 -0.05
C ALA A 176 7.90 31.09 -0.71
N ALA A 177 7.56 32.08 -1.54
CA ALA A 177 6.25 32.19 -2.18
C ALA A 177 6.06 31.06 -3.21
N GLY A 178 7.10 30.77 -4.00
CA GLY A 178 7.07 29.66 -4.92
C GLY A 178 7.02 28.29 -4.22
N ALA A 179 7.66 28.13 -3.07
CA ALA A 179 7.56 26.89 -2.29
C ALA A 179 6.11 26.65 -1.78
N VAL A 180 5.43 27.72 -1.37
CA VAL A 180 4.00 27.69 -1.00
C VAL A 180 3.12 27.33 -2.19
N GLU A 181 3.38 27.89 -3.38
CA GLU A 181 2.67 27.53 -4.60
C GLU A 181 2.81 26.02 -4.92
N SER A 182 4.02 25.47 -4.81
CA SER A 182 4.27 24.05 -5.09
C SER A 182 3.54 23.13 -4.09
N VAL A 183 3.49 23.47 -2.79
CA VAL A 183 2.75 22.64 -1.80
C VAL A 183 1.24 22.76 -1.94
N LEU A 184 0.70 23.93 -2.30
CA LEU A 184 -0.73 24.09 -2.53
C LEU A 184 -1.18 23.36 -3.80
N THR A 185 -0.34 23.38 -4.85
CA THR A 185 -0.51 22.55 -6.05
C THR A 185 -0.55 21.06 -5.68
N LEU A 186 0.35 20.62 -4.79
CA LEU A 186 0.40 19.25 -4.30
C LEU A 186 -0.87 18.87 -3.52
N GLN A 187 -1.40 19.76 -2.68
CA GLN A 187 -2.64 19.54 -1.94
C GLN A 187 -3.84 19.40 -2.88
N HIS A 188 -3.98 20.32 -3.84
CA HIS A 188 -5.09 20.28 -4.79
C HIS A 188 -5.03 19.03 -5.67
N MET A 189 -3.82 18.62 -6.07
CA MET A 189 -3.61 17.35 -6.75
C MET A 189 -3.99 16.16 -5.86
N ALA A 190 -3.72 16.21 -4.55
CA ALA A 190 -4.15 15.17 -3.61
C ALA A 190 -5.68 15.00 -3.65
N ASN A 191 -6.44 16.10 -3.66
CA ASN A 191 -7.91 16.09 -3.76
C ASN A 191 -8.37 15.45 -5.08
N HIS A 192 -7.82 15.89 -6.22
CA HIS A 192 -8.18 15.35 -7.53
C HIS A 192 -7.91 13.85 -7.65
N VAL A 193 -6.77 13.39 -7.14
CA VAL A 193 -6.41 11.96 -7.17
C VAL A 193 -7.25 11.16 -6.18
N ALA A 194 -7.52 11.74 -5.00
CA ALA A 194 -8.34 11.11 -3.98
C ALA A 194 -9.80 10.88 -4.45
N GLY A 195 -10.27 11.75 -5.35
CA GLY A 195 -11.60 11.70 -5.97
C GLY A 195 -11.70 10.82 -7.21
N GLY A 196 -10.70 9.96 -7.44
CA GLY A 196 -10.70 8.98 -8.51
C GLY A 196 -11.87 7.97 -8.41
N THR A 197 -11.94 7.08 -9.40
CA THR A 197 -13.03 6.12 -9.54
C THR A 197 -12.98 5.02 -8.48
N PHE A 198 -11.79 4.49 -8.18
CA PHE A 198 -11.61 3.32 -7.30
C PHE A 198 -10.82 3.63 -6.03
N ILE A 199 -10.90 2.75 -5.02
CA ILE A 199 -10.27 2.98 -3.72
C ILE A 199 -8.75 3.12 -3.81
N ILE A 200 -8.11 2.45 -4.78
CA ILE A 200 -6.66 2.55 -4.98
C ILE A 200 -6.22 3.97 -5.34
N GLU A 201 -7.02 4.70 -6.11
CA GLU A 201 -6.76 6.11 -6.46
C GLU A 201 -6.91 6.99 -5.21
N HIS A 202 -7.94 6.71 -4.40
CA HIS A 202 -8.13 7.34 -3.09
C HIS A 202 -6.92 7.16 -2.17
N LEU A 203 -6.35 5.95 -2.10
CA LEU A 203 -5.13 5.67 -1.33
C LEU A 203 -3.91 6.42 -1.85
N VAL A 204 -3.78 6.60 -3.17
CA VAL A 204 -2.72 7.42 -3.74
C VAL A 204 -2.92 8.90 -3.38
N GLY A 205 -4.16 9.40 -3.44
CA GLY A 205 -4.52 10.74 -2.95
C GLY A 205 -4.13 10.95 -1.48
N ASN A 206 -4.42 9.98 -0.61
CA ASN A 206 -3.99 10.00 0.80
C ASN A 206 -2.45 10.07 0.93
N ALA A 207 -1.70 9.33 0.12
CA ALA A 207 -0.24 9.39 0.14
C ALA A 207 0.30 10.76 -0.32
N ILE A 208 -0.34 11.40 -1.30
CA ILE A 208 0.00 12.76 -1.74
C ILE A 208 -0.37 13.79 -0.67
N CYS A 209 -1.50 13.61 0.02
CA CYS A 209 -1.89 14.44 1.17
C CYS A 209 -0.90 14.32 2.35
N GLU A 210 -0.38 13.12 2.61
CA GLU A 210 0.68 12.91 3.61
C GLU A 210 1.98 13.65 3.24
N LEU A 211 2.36 13.62 1.96
CA LEU A 211 3.51 14.37 1.46
C LEU A 211 3.28 15.89 1.55
N THR A 212 2.06 16.34 1.29
CA THR A 212 1.62 17.73 1.49
C THR A 212 1.77 18.14 2.95
N SER A 213 1.24 17.33 3.87
CA SER A 213 1.28 17.60 5.32
C SER A 213 2.71 17.73 5.84
N GLN A 214 3.62 16.86 5.39
CA GLN A 214 5.04 16.94 5.72
C GLN A 214 5.70 18.21 5.14
N THR A 215 5.31 18.61 3.93
CA THR A 215 5.84 19.82 3.28
C THR A 215 5.36 21.08 3.98
N LEU A 216 4.08 21.16 4.33
CA LEU A 216 3.51 22.24 5.15
C LEU A 216 4.18 22.33 6.52
N GLN A 217 4.47 21.19 7.16
CA GLN A 217 5.18 21.17 8.45
C GLN A 217 6.59 21.78 8.35
N ARG A 218 7.31 21.50 7.26
CA ARG A 218 8.64 22.08 7.02
C ARG A 218 8.57 23.58 6.75
N LEU A 219 7.58 24.03 5.97
CA LEU A 219 7.33 25.46 5.76
C LEU A 219 6.98 26.15 7.09
N ALA A 220 6.16 25.53 7.93
CA ALA A 220 5.83 26.08 9.25
C ALA A 220 7.10 26.31 10.12
N ALA A 221 8.08 25.41 10.02
CA ALA A 221 9.34 25.51 10.77
C ALA A 221 10.33 26.58 10.24
N ASP A 222 10.12 27.10 9.03
CA ASP A 222 11.03 28.05 8.41
C ASP A 222 10.74 29.49 8.82
N GLU A 223 11.48 29.99 9.80
CA GLU A 223 11.29 31.33 10.36
C GLU A 223 11.60 32.47 9.37
N SER A 224 12.20 32.18 8.20
CA SER A 224 12.47 33.19 7.17
C SER A 224 11.24 33.57 6.32
N LEU A 225 10.16 32.76 6.37
CA LEU A 225 8.94 33.04 5.61
C LEU A 225 8.23 34.29 6.11
N ASP A 226 7.79 35.13 5.18
CA ASP A 226 6.94 36.29 5.46
C ASP A 226 5.55 35.87 5.99
N ASP A 227 5.02 36.66 6.94
CA ASP A 227 3.74 36.43 7.61
C ASP A 227 2.57 36.44 6.60
N ALA A 228 2.64 37.26 5.55
CA ALA A 228 1.62 37.26 4.50
C ALA A 228 1.60 35.94 3.70
N VAL A 229 2.77 35.37 3.40
CA VAL A 229 2.92 34.09 2.69
C VAL A 229 2.38 32.93 3.51
N VAL A 230 2.70 32.90 4.81
CA VAL A 230 2.20 31.85 5.73
C VAL A 230 0.68 31.94 5.89
N ARG A 231 0.10 33.14 6.04
CA ARG A 231 -1.36 33.30 6.13
C ARG A 231 -2.08 32.90 4.85
N ARG A 232 -1.51 33.23 3.68
CA ARG A 232 -2.03 32.78 2.38
C ARG A 232 -2.04 31.25 2.31
N ALA A 233 -0.92 30.61 2.63
CA ALA A 233 -0.81 29.16 2.67
C ALA A 233 -1.84 28.52 3.59
N LEU A 234 -2.06 29.10 4.77
CA LEU A 234 -3.06 28.61 5.74
C LEU A 234 -4.49 28.71 5.21
N ALA A 235 -4.87 29.85 4.62
CA ALA A 235 -6.23 30.07 4.12
C ALA A 235 -6.54 29.19 2.90
N GLU A 236 -5.62 29.08 1.95
CA GLU A 236 -5.80 28.22 0.77
C GLU A 236 -5.79 26.74 1.16
N SER A 237 -4.89 26.32 2.06
CA SER A 237 -4.86 24.95 2.57
C SER A 237 -6.13 24.57 3.33
N GLU A 238 -6.77 25.52 4.03
CA GLU A 238 -8.07 25.31 4.68
C GLU A 238 -9.19 25.05 3.68
N SER A 239 -9.29 25.85 2.61
CA SER A 239 -10.28 25.65 1.55
C SER A 239 -10.10 24.27 0.91
N LEU A 240 -8.86 23.92 0.56
CA LEU A 240 -8.56 22.64 -0.07
C LEU A 240 -8.77 21.45 0.87
N ALA A 241 -8.53 21.60 2.18
CA ALA A 241 -8.81 20.54 3.14
C ALA A 241 -10.31 20.23 3.23
N ALA A 242 -11.17 21.25 3.11
CA ALA A 242 -12.62 21.09 3.10
C ALA A 242 -13.16 20.38 1.85
N GLU A 243 -12.40 20.43 0.75
CA GLU A 243 -12.73 19.77 -0.52
C GLU A 243 -12.17 18.34 -0.64
N PHE A 244 -11.45 17.84 0.39
CA PHE A 244 -10.87 16.50 0.33
C PHE A 244 -11.97 15.42 0.24
N PRO A 245 -11.97 14.58 -0.82
CA PRO A 245 -13.08 13.66 -1.10
C PRO A 245 -13.39 12.66 0.01
N ASP A 246 -14.68 12.40 0.24
CA ASP A 246 -15.14 11.42 1.20
C ASP A 246 -14.76 9.99 0.79
N TRP A 247 -14.10 9.28 1.71
CA TRP A 247 -13.64 7.89 1.51
C TRP A 247 -14.79 6.95 1.14
N GLU A 248 -16.00 7.19 1.66
CA GLU A 248 -17.20 6.39 1.43
C GLU A 248 -17.61 6.31 -0.03
N ILE A 249 -17.32 7.35 -0.84
CA ILE A 249 -17.64 7.35 -2.28
C ILE A 249 -16.79 6.28 -2.98
N SER A 250 -15.48 6.27 -2.73
CA SER A 250 -14.55 5.31 -3.31
C SER A 250 -14.84 3.88 -2.86
N VAL A 251 -15.27 3.69 -1.61
CA VAL A 251 -15.72 2.37 -1.10
C VAL A 251 -16.98 1.89 -1.78
N ALA A 252 -17.94 2.78 -2.07
CA ALA A 252 -19.15 2.41 -2.80
C ALA A 252 -18.84 1.98 -4.24
N ASN A 253 -17.88 2.64 -4.89
CA ASN A 253 -17.41 2.24 -6.23
C ASN A 253 -16.63 0.92 -6.19
N GLU A 254 -15.79 0.72 -5.17
CA GLU A 254 -15.09 -0.54 -4.93
C GLU A 254 -16.08 -1.70 -4.75
N GLN A 255 -17.15 -1.47 -3.99
CA GLN A 255 -18.24 -2.44 -3.83
C GLN A 255 -18.88 -2.79 -5.18
N ALA A 256 -19.20 -1.80 -6.00
CA ALA A 256 -19.80 -2.01 -7.32
C ALA A 256 -18.87 -2.79 -8.25
N MET A 257 -17.57 -2.46 -8.27
CA MET A 257 -16.55 -3.19 -9.03
C MET A 257 -16.46 -4.65 -8.61
N ILE A 258 -16.43 -4.93 -7.30
CA ILE A 258 -16.33 -6.30 -6.78
C ILE A 258 -17.60 -7.11 -7.06
N LEU A 259 -18.77 -6.48 -7.00
CA LEU A 259 -20.03 -7.12 -7.37
C LEU A 259 -20.10 -7.42 -8.88
N ASP A 260 -19.62 -6.52 -9.76
CA ASP A 260 -19.48 -6.78 -11.20
C ASP A 260 -18.53 -7.95 -11.47
N ALA A 261 -17.36 -7.97 -10.82
CA ALA A 261 -16.40 -9.07 -10.93
C ALA A 261 -17.00 -10.40 -10.45
N ALA A 262 -17.72 -10.40 -9.32
CA ALA A 262 -18.41 -11.58 -8.82
C ALA A 262 -19.46 -12.08 -9.82
N GLN A 263 -20.31 -11.19 -10.32
CA GLN A 263 -21.35 -11.52 -11.30
C GLN A 263 -20.76 -12.13 -12.57
N ARG A 264 -19.75 -11.48 -13.16
CA ARG A 264 -19.11 -11.94 -14.41
C ARG A 264 -18.37 -13.26 -14.24
N ALA A 265 -17.70 -13.47 -13.10
CA ALA A 265 -17.08 -14.74 -12.78
C ALA A 265 -18.11 -15.90 -12.68
N MET A 266 -19.35 -15.60 -12.27
CA MET A 266 -20.44 -16.59 -12.19
C MET A 266 -21.10 -16.85 -13.55
N GLU A 267 -21.24 -15.80 -14.38
CA GLU A 267 -21.73 -15.89 -15.76
C GLU A 267 -20.77 -16.68 -16.64
N ASN A 268 -19.46 -16.45 -16.49
CA ASN A 268 -18.40 -17.16 -17.19
C ASN A 268 -17.37 -17.79 -16.21
N PRO A 269 -17.64 -18.99 -15.66
CA PRO A 269 -16.74 -19.64 -14.71
C PRO A 269 -15.37 -20.03 -15.27
N ALA A 270 -15.16 -19.93 -16.58
CA ALA A 270 -13.84 -20.11 -17.20
C ALA A 270 -12.86 -18.98 -16.82
N MET A 271 -13.34 -17.86 -16.29
CA MET A 271 -12.51 -16.76 -15.77
C MET A 271 -12.01 -17.03 -14.33
N LEU A 272 -12.61 -17.97 -13.58
CA LEU A 272 -12.19 -18.28 -12.20
C LEU A 272 -10.72 -18.73 -12.04
N PRO A 273 -10.15 -19.53 -12.97
CA PRO A 273 -8.71 -19.83 -12.96
C PRO A 273 -7.81 -18.62 -13.21
N GLU A 274 -8.26 -17.60 -13.96
CA GLU A 274 -7.54 -16.33 -14.15
C GLU A 274 -7.56 -15.47 -12.88
N PHE A 275 -8.68 -15.50 -12.14
CA PHE A 275 -8.75 -14.94 -10.78
C PHE A 275 -7.83 -15.68 -9.79
N ALA A 276 -7.66 -17.00 -9.93
CA ALA A 276 -6.78 -17.79 -9.07
C ALA A 276 -5.29 -17.59 -9.42
N SER A 277 -4.96 -17.33 -10.69
CA SER A 277 -3.57 -17.16 -11.14
C SER A 277 -2.98 -15.78 -10.79
N SER A 278 -3.79 -14.79 -10.42
CA SER A 278 -3.33 -13.47 -9.92
C SER A 278 -2.87 -13.47 -8.46
N GLY A 279 -2.96 -14.58 -7.72
CA GLY A 279 -2.40 -14.65 -6.35
C GLY A 279 -2.78 -15.83 -5.46
N PHE A 280 -3.61 -16.79 -5.88
CA PHE A 280 -3.96 -17.95 -5.06
C PHE A 280 -4.19 -19.20 -5.93
N ALA A 281 -3.12 -19.98 -6.15
CA ALA A 281 -3.20 -21.18 -6.97
C ALA A 281 -4.06 -22.28 -6.31
N MET A 282 -5.31 -22.42 -6.75
CA MET A 282 -5.94 -23.74 -6.89
C MET A 282 -5.63 -24.21 -8.31
N THR A 283 -4.67 -25.11 -8.45
CA THR A 283 -4.34 -25.72 -9.75
C THR A 283 -5.53 -26.56 -10.22
N VAL A 284 -6.38 -25.99 -11.07
CA VAL A 284 -7.25 -26.79 -11.93
C VAL A 284 -6.41 -27.15 -13.14
N ASP A 285 -6.01 -28.42 -13.21
CA ASP A 285 -5.31 -29.00 -14.36
C ASP A 285 -6.08 -28.67 -15.65
N SER A 286 -5.43 -27.95 -16.57
CA SER A 286 -6.01 -27.48 -17.82
C SER A 286 -6.11 -28.58 -18.90
N SER A 287 -5.71 -29.82 -18.58
CA SER A 287 -5.71 -30.94 -19.51
C SER A 287 -7.03 -31.74 -19.63
N VAL A 288 -8.13 -31.31 -18.98
CA VAL A 288 -9.38 -32.09 -18.99
C VAL A 288 -10.35 -31.65 -20.10
N ASP A 289 -10.84 -32.66 -20.81
CA ASP A 289 -11.79 -32.66 -21.94
C ASP A 289 -13.00 -31.71 -21.76
N GLU A 290 -13.54 -31.19 -22.87
CA GLU A 290 -14.62 -30.17 -22.94
C GLU A 290 -15.89 -30.57 -22.15
N GLY A 291 -16.15 -31.87 -22.00
CA GLY A 291 -17.26 -32.42 -21.19
C GLY A 291 -17.08 -32.24 -19.68
N TRP A 292 -15.87 -32.45 -19.15
CA TRP A 292 -15.57 -32.26 -17.73
C TRP A 292 -15.52 -30.80 -17.34
N ARG A 293 -15.14 -29.90 -18.26
CA ARG A 293 -15.28 -28.45 -18.06
C ARG A 293 -16.75 -28.05 -17.93
N ARG A 294 -17.65 -28.59 -18.74
CA ARG A 294 -19.11 -28.32 -18.62
C ARG A 294 -19.69 -28.85 -17.31
N LEU A 295 -19.28 -30.03 -16.88
CA LEU A 295 -19.70 -30.60 -15.60
C LEU A 295 -19.14 -29.79 -14.42
N GLY A 296 -17.86 -29.42 -14.47
CA GLY A 296 -17.21 -28.53 -13.49
C GLY A 296 -17.90 -27.16 -13.41
N ARG A 297 -18.28 -26.55 -14.55
CA ARG A 297 -19.07 -25.30 -14.61
C ARG A 297 -20.45 -25.46 -13.95
N ARG A 298 -21.13 -26.59 -14.17
CA ARG A 298 -22.44 -26.87 -13.55
C ARG A 298 -22.33 -27.16 -12.04
N LEU A 299 -21.28 -27.86 -11.63
CA LEU A 299 -21.00 -28.14 -10.21
C LEU A 299 -20.55 -26.87 -9.46
N ALA A 300 -19.78 -25.99 -10.11
CA ALA A 300 -19.43 -24.68 -9.56
C ALA A 300 -20.68 -23.83 -9.30
N ARG A 301 -21.65 -23.80 -10.22
CA ARG A 301 -22.96 -23.14 -10.03
C ARG A 301 -23.83 -23.78 -8.93
N LEU A 302 -23.63 -25.07 -8.65
CA LEU A 302 -24.31 -25.78 -7.55
C LEU A 302 -23.64 -25.51 -6.19
N HIS A 303 -22.33 -25.24 -6.17
CA HIS A 303 -21.54 -24.97 -4.97
C HIS A 303 -21.28 -23.48 -4.67
N MET A 304 -21.51 -22.57 -5.62
CA MET A 304 -21.51 -21.12 -5.47
C MET A 304 -22.90 -20.56 -5.75
N PRO A 305 -23.82 -20.50 -4.78
CA PRO A 305 -25.09 -19.83 -4.99
C PRO A 305 -24.84 -18.32 -5.09
N ASP A 306 -25.04 -17.72 -6.26
CA ASP A 306 -24.85 -16.28 -6.54
C ASP A 306 -25.43 -15.37 -5.44
N ARG A 307 -26.60 -15.75 -4.93
CA ARG A 307 -27.30 -15.02 -3.87
C ARG A 307 -26.52 -15.01 -2.55
N THR A 308 -25.78 -16.06 -2.25
CA THR A 308 -24.98 -16.16 -1.02
C THR A 308 -23.70 -15.37 -1.12
N VAL A 309 -22.97 -15.45 -2.25
CA VAL A 309 -21.76 -14.64 -2.51
C VAL A 309 -22.12 -13.15 -2.48
N ASN A 310 -23.13 -12.74 -3.25
CA ASN A 310 -23.56 -11.35 -3.30
C ASN A 310 -24.09 -10.84 -1.95
N ARG A 311 -24.78 -11.69 -1.18
CA ARG A 311 -25.24 -11.34 0.18
C ARG A 311 -24.06 -11.16 1.13
N GLN A 312 -23.06 -12.04 1.09
CA GLN A 312 -21.86 -11.92 1.93
C GLN A 312 -21.08 -10.66 1.59
N LEU A 313 -20.84 -10.38 0.30
CA LEU A 313 -20.19 -9.16 -0.16
C LEU A 313 -20.95 -7.92 0.31
N LYS A 314 -22.27 -7.85 0.05
CA LYS A 314 -23.10 -6.72 0.49
C LYS A 314 -23.13 -6.56 2.02
N SER A 315 -23.18 -7.66 2.76
CA SER A 315 -23.14 -7.62 4.23
C SER A 315 -21.79 -7.13 4.76
N HIS A 316 -20.69 -7.49 4.10
CA HIS A 316 -19.36 -7.03 4.47
C HIS A 316 -19.23 -5.51 4.24
N PHE A 317 -19.60 -5.03 3.05
CA PHE A 317 -19.60 -3.58 2.76
C PHE A 317 -20.56 -2.79 3.65
N ALA A 318 -21.73 -3.35 4.00
CA ALA A 318 -22.62 -2.73 4.97
C ALA A 318 -21.98 -2.63 6.36
N ALA A 319 -21.23 -3.64 6.80
CA ALA A 319 -20.49 -3.60 8.06
C ALA A 319 -19.35 -2.57 8.01
N VAL A 320 -18.63 -2.49 6.88
CA VAL A 320 -17.61 -1.46 6.57
C VAL A 320 -18.20 -0.06 6.68
N HIS A 321 -19.29 0.22 5.99
CA HIS A 321 -19.96 1.52 6.09
C HIS A 321 -20.46 1.81 7.51
N ALA A 322 -21.06 0.84 8.19
CA ALA A 322 -21.53 1.03 9.57
C ALA A 322 -20.39 1.31 10.56
N ALA A 323 -19.21 0.71 10.35
CA ALA A 323 -18.04 0.94 11.19
C ALA A 323 -17.37 2.30 10.93
N ALA A 324 -17.50 2.87 9.72
CA ALA A 324 -16.99 4.19 9.35
C ALA A 324 -17.82 5.32 9.94
N GLN A 325 -19.08 5.06 10.27
CA GLN A 325 -19.94 6.08 10.83
C GLN A 325 -19.46 6.50 12.23
N PRO A 326 -19.47 7.81 12.53
CA PRO A 326 -19.21 8.31 13.88
C PRO A 326 -20.14 7.63 14.88
N ALA A 327 -19.58 7.11 15.99
CA ALA A 327 -20.39 6.43 17.01
C ALA A 327 -21.38 7.37 17.71
N ALA A 328 -21.11 8.68 17.66
CA ALA A 328 -21.95 9.79 18.10
C ALA A 328 -21.41 11.11 17.51
N PRO A 329 -22.19 12.21 17.50
CA PRO A 329 -21.66 13.54 17.18
C PRO A 329 -20.43 13.86 18.05
N GLY A 330 -19.31 14.22 17.42
CA GLY A 330 -18.05 14.52 18.11
C GLY A 330 -17.31 13.30 18.69
N ARG A 331 -17.64 12.08 18.27
CA ARG A 331 -16.83 10.88 18.54
C ARG A 331 -16.27 10.34 17.23
N PRO A 332 -15.01 9.84 17.21
CA PRO A 332 -14.47 9.27 16.00
C PRO A 332 -15.27 8.00 15.65
N ALA A 333 -15.15 7.58 14.39
CA ALA A 333 -15.62 6.27 14.00
C ALA A 333 -15.00 5.21 14.94
N ALA A 334 -15.86 4.39 15.54
CA ALA A 334 -15.42 3.25 16.33
C ALA A 334 -15.02 2.12 15.35
N TRP A 335 -13.95 2.35 14.59
CA TRP A 335 -13.52 1.39 13.56
C TRP A 335 -12.97 0.13 14.24
N GLY A 336 -13.82 -0.89 14.32
CA GLY A 336 -13.56 -2.16 15.00
C GLY A 336 -13.46 -3.36 14.05
N LEU A 337 -13.42 -3.12 12.73
CA LEU A 337 -13.35 -4.20 11.75
C LEU A 337 -11.96 -4.84 11.76
N ASN A 338 -11.96 -6.16 11.84
CA ASN A 338 -10.78 -6.98 11.73
C ASN A 338 -10.86 -7.69 10.38
N ASP A 339 -10.12 -7.19 9.39
CA ASP A 339 -10.09 -7.77 8.03
C ASP A 339 -9.69 -9.25 8.06
N ASP A 340 -8.81 -9.67 8.98
CA ASP A 340 -8.39 -11.07 9.12
C ASP A 340 -9.55 -11.92 9.65
N ALA A 341 -10.29 -11.45 10.66
CA ALA A 341 -11.47 -12.15 11.17
C ALA A 341 -12.62 -12.17 10.15
N ALA A 342 -12.77 -11.08 9.38
CA ALA A 342 -13.73 -11.03 8.27
C ALA A 342 -13.34 -12.05 7.19
N ALA A 343 -12.06 -12.16 6.84
CA ALA A 343 -11.53 -13.11 5.87
C ALA A 343 -11.66 -14.57 6.34
N GLU A 344 -11.48 -14.84 7.64
CA GLU A 344 -11.73 -16.14 8.26
C GLU A 344 -13.21 -16.55 8.18
N GLY A 345 -14.11 -15.57 8.29
CA GLY A 345 -15.56 -15.77 8.13
C GLY A 345 -16.02 -16.04 6.69
N ILE A 346 -15.16 -15.81 5.69
CA ILE A 346 -15.48 -16.08 4.28
C ILE A 346 -15.21 -17.56 3.97
N PRO A 347 -16.23 -18.34 3.57
CA PRO A 347 -16.04 -19.75 3.22
C PRO A 347 -14.96 -19.94 2.15
N ILE A 348 -14.20 -21.03 2.25
CA ILE A 348 -13.06 -21.31 1.35
C ILE A 348 -13.45 -21.36 -0.14
N TRP A 349 -14.72 -21.67 -0.42
CA TRP A 349 -15.28 -21.72 -1.77
C TRP A 349 -15.64 -20.33 -2.34
N ASN A 350 -15.74 -19.27 -1.52
CA ASN A 350 -15.98 -17.91 -1.98
C ASN A 350 -14.65 -17.23 -2.33
N VAL A 351 -14.05 -17.67 -3.44
CA VAL A 351 -12.74 -17.21 -3.93
C VAL A 351 -12.74 -15.69 -4.18
N VAL A 352 -13.80 -15.18 -4.81
CA VAL A 352 -13.96 -13.74 -5.09
C VAL A 352 -13.97 -12.93 -3.79
N GLY A 353 -14.72 -13.36 -2.78
CA GLY A 353 -14.73 -12.72 -1.47
C GLY A 353 -13.37 -12.76 -0.76
N ARG A 354 -12.67 -13.90 -0.77
CA ARG A 354 -11.35 -14.03 -0.12
C ARG A 354 -10.26 -13.22 -0.81
N MET A 355 -10.39 -13.02 -2.13
CA MET A 355 -9.43 -12.26 -2.92
C MET A 355 -9.66 -10.75 -2.82
N LEU A 356 -10.92 -10.30 -2.85
CA LEU A 356 -11.27 -8.89 -3.05
C LEU A 356 -11.70 -8.16 -1.77
N LEU A 357 -12.08 -8.85 -0.69
CA LEU A 357 -12.45 -8.20 0.56
C LEU A 357 -11.30 -7.77 1.50
N PRO A 358 -10.08 -8.36 1.51
CA PRO A 358 -9.07 -7.93 2.48
C PRO A 358 -8.58 -6.50 2.19
N SER A 359 -8.34 -5.71 3.25
CA SER A 359 -7.71 -4.36 3.31
C SER A 359 -8.60 -3.11 3.35
N LEU A 360 -9.93 -3.25 3.35
CA LEU A 360 -10.83 -2.09 3.53
C LEU A 360 -10.60 -1.38 4.88
N SER A 361 -10.29 -2.12 5.96
CA SER A 361 -9.98 -1.49 7.25
C SER A 361 -8.70 -0.66 7.21
N ARG A 362 -7.66 -1.15 6.52
CA ARG A 362 -6.43 -0.37 6.38
C ARG A 362 -6.67 0.89 5.54
N SER A 363 -7.54 0.82 4.53
CA SER A 363 -7.83 2.01 3.72
C SER A 363 -8.44 3.15 4.54
N PHE A 364 -9.36 2.84 5.45
CA PHE A 364 -9.97 3.80 6.36
C PHE A 364 -8.95 4.40 7.34
N GLU A 365 -8.09 3.58 7.95
CA GLU A 365 -7.02 4.07 8.82
C GLU A 365 -6.06 5.04 8.10
N LEU A 366 -5.80 4.80 6.81
CA LEU A 366 -4.95 5.66 5.99
C LEU A 366 -5.63 6.99 5.66
N ASP A 367 -6.94 7.00 5.38
CA ASP A 367 -7.73 8.23 5.19
C ASP A 367 -7.77 9.06 6.47
N VAL A 368 -8.15 8.45 7.60
CA VAL A 368 -8.17 9.11 8.92
C VAL A 368 -6.82 9.71 9.26
N ARG A 369 -5.74 8.97 8.99
CA ARG A 369 -4.37 9.46 9.23
C ARG A 369 -4.04 10.66 8.34
N ALA A 370 -4.33 10.58 7.04
CA ALA A 370 -4.07 11.66 6.09
C ALA A 370 -4.80 12.96 6.47
N ARG A 371 -6.09 12.85 6.83
CA ARG A 371 -6.91 13.99 7.29
C ARG A 371 -6.40 14.58 8.60
N SER A 372 -6.13 13.73 9.60
CA SER A 372 -5.55 14.18 10.88
C SER A 372 -4.21 14.87 10.69
N ASN A 373 -3.32 14.31 9.85
CA ASN A 373 -2.01 14.89 9.60
C ASN A 373 -2.07 16.22 8.86
N LEU A 374 -3.04 16.40 7.96
CA LEU A 374 -3.28 17.67 7.30
C LEU A 374 -3.75 18.74 8.30
N ASP A 375 -4.70 18.41 9.17
CA ASP A 375 -5.17 19.32 10.22
C ASP A 375 -4.05 19.69 11.20
N ARG A 376 -3.23 18.72 11.61
CA ARG A 376 -2.06 18.94 12.48
C ARG A 376 -1.04 19.87 11.80
N ALA A 377 -0.76 19.65 10.52
CA ALA A 377 0.16 20.50 9.76
C ALA A 377 -0.38 21.94 9.63
N ARG A 378 -1.69 22.11 9.39
CA ARG A 378 -2.35 23.43 9.35
C ARG A 378 -2.31 24.14 10.70
N ILE A 379 -2.56 23.45 11.81
CA ILE A 379 -2.43 24.04 13.16
C ILE A 379 -0.99 24.46 13.43
N ASN A 380 -0.01 23.68 13.00
CA ASN A 380 1.41 24.05 13.14
C ASN A 380 1.76 25.26 12.28
N LEU A 381 1.21 25.38 11.07
CA LEU A 381 1.34 26.55 10.23
C LEU A 381 0.69 27.80 10.87
N ALA A 382 -0.48 27.65 11.47
CA ALA A 382 -1.16 28.70 12.24
C ALA A 382 -0.36 29.14 13.46
N ALA A 383 0.20 28.19 14.23
CA ALA A 383 1.08 28.48 15.35
C ALA A 383 2.37 29.21 14.91
N ALA A 384 2.89 28.86 13.74
CA ALA A 384 4.03 29.56 13.16
C ALA A 384 3.66 30.99 12.74
N ALA A 385 2.48 31.23 12.17
CA ALA A 385 1.98 32.58 11.86
C ALA A 385 1.77 33.41 13.14
N TYR A 386 1.24 32.80 14.21
CA TYR A 386 1.12 33.44 15.52
C TYR A 386 2.48 33.88 16.06
N ARG A 387 3.47 32.98 16.05
CA ARG A 387 4.84 33.23 16.54
C ARG A 387 5.49 34.42 15.84
N ARG A 388 5.35 34.51 14.51
CA ARG A 388 5.93 35.61 13.73
C ARG A 388 5.35 36.97 14.11
N ARG A 389 4.06 37.04 14.39
CA ARG A 389 3.39 38.30 14.76
C ARG A 389 3.63 38.71 16.22
N HIS A 390 3.72 37.75 17.14
CA HIS A 390 3.78 38.01 18.58
C HIS A 390 5.18 37.85 19.18
N GLY A 391 6.15 37.35 18.40
CA GLY A 391 7.52 37.06 18.84
C GLY A 391 7.64 35.84 19.75
N ALA A 392 6.54 35.15 20.05
CA ALA A 392 6.50 33.98 20.92
C ALA A 392 5.47 32.96 20.44
N ALA A 393 5.74 31.68 20.71
CA ALA A 393 4.82 30.59 20.47
C ALA A 393 3.49 30.75 21.25
N PRO A 394 2.35 30.30 20.70
CA PRO A 394 1.11 30.25 21.48
C PRO A 394 1.29 29.31 22.68
N ARG A 395 0.83 29.70 23.87
CA ARG A 395 0.89 28.84 25.07
C ARG A 395 -0.29 27.87 25.11
N ARG A 396 -1.41 28.27 24.50
CA ARG A 396 -2.64 27.50 24.36
C ARG A 396 -3.10 27.55 22.92
N ILE A 397 -3.70 26.45 22.46
CA ILE A 397 -4.27 26.38 21.11
C ILE A 397 -5.40 27.37 20.88
N ASP A 398 -6.12 27.75 21.95
CA ASP A 398 -7.19 28.77 21.91
C ASP A 398 -6.70 30.16 21.46
N GLU A 399 -5.41 30.47 21.61
CA GLU A 399 -4.82 31.73 21.16
C GLU A 399 -4.77 31.87 19.63
N LEU A 400 -4.97 30.76 18.90
CA LEU A 400 -5.04 30.76 17.44
C LEU A 400 -6.45 31.14 16.93
N VAL A 401 -7.46 31.09 17.80
CA VAL A 401 -8.86 31.39 17.47
C VAL A 401 -9.20 32.83 17.85
N PRO A 402 -9.98 33.57 17.04
CA PRO A 402 -10.42 33.25 15.67
C PRO A 402 -9.45 33.76 14.58
N ALA A 403 -8.33 34.38 14.98
CA ALA A 403 -7.51 35.19 14.08
C ALA A 403 -6.71 34.38 13.04
N TYR A 404 -6.36 33.14 13.36
CA TYR A 404 -5.57 32.26 12.48
C TYR A 404 -6.36 31.02 12.04
N VAL A 405 -7.24 30.50 12.89
CA VAL A 405 -8.17 29.43 12.57
C VAL A 405 -9.56 29.79 13.10
N GLN A 406 -10.62 29.49 12.34
CA GLN A 406 -11.99 29.85 12.74
C GLN A 406 -12.43 29.10 14.01
N SER A 407 -12.09 27.81 14.08
CA SER A 407 -12.31 26.93 15.23
C SER A 407 -11.27 25.82 15.22
N ILE A 408 -10.98 25.24 16.38
CA ILE A 408 -10.07 24.10 16.48
C ILE A 408 -10.76 22.88 15.86
N PRO A 409 -10.17 22.24 14.83
CA PRO A 409 -10.77 21.06 14.23
C PRO A 409 -10.74 19.88 15.21
N LEU A 410 -11.77 19.04 15.13
CA LEU A 410 -11.80 17.76 15.82
C LEU A 410 -10.87 16.80 15.08
N ASP A 411 -9.94 16.20 15.79
CA ASP A 411 -9.03 15.22 15.22
C ASP A 411 -9.81 13.97 14.80
N PRO A 412 -9.83 13.58 13.51
CA PRO A 412 -10.59 12.42 13.06
C PRO A 412 -10.11 11.10 13.69
N SER A 413 -8.86 11.04 14.19
CA SER A 413 -8.31 9.84 14.83
C SER A 413 -8.77 9.65 16.28
N THR A 414 -9.09 10.73 16.99
CA THR A 414 -9.47 10.68 18.42
C THR A 414 -10.87 11.23 18.70
N GLY A 415 -11.46 11.94 17.74
CA GLY A 415 -12.68 12.76 17.85
C GLY A 415 -12.59 13.88 18.88
N SER A 416 -11.42 14.14 19.44
CA SER A 416 -11.19 15.22 20.40
C SER A 416 -10.60 16.43 19.68
N PRO A 417 -10.82 17.67 20.16
CA PRO A 417 -10.11 18.84 19.64
C PRO A 417 -8.60 18.61 19.68
N LEU A 418 -7.89 19.05 18.64
CA LEU A 418 -6.43 19.05 18.66
C LEU A 418 -5.92 19.87 19.86
N ALA A 419 -4.80 19.42 20.43
CA ALA A 419 -4.16 20.08 21.56
C ALA A 419 -2.65 20.19 21.34
N LEU A 420 -2.06 21.29 21.80
CA LEU A 420 -0.60 21.42 21.88
C LEU A 420 -0.08 20.48 22.99
N THR A 421 0.97 19.71 22.70
CA THR A 421 1.64 18.91 23.72
C THR A 421 2.41 19.82 24.67
N SER A 422 2.31 19.55 25.98
CA SER A 422 2.99 20.33 27.02
C SER A 422 4.50 20.36 26.78
N GLY A 423 5.03 21.49 26.34
CA GLY A 423 6.47 21.71 26.08
C GLY A 423 6.85 21.81 24.61
N ASP A 424 5.99 21.38 23.68
CA ASP A 424 6.23 21.51 22.24
C ASP A 424 5.42 22.68 21.66
N VAL A 425 6.02 23.39 20.69
CA VAL A 425 5.34 24.44 19.92
C VAL A 425 4.53 23.87 18.74
N ALA A 426 4.51 22.55 18.58
CA ALA A 426 3.90 21.88 17.44
C ALA A 426 3.10 20.65 17.87
N VAL A 427 1.99 20.40 17.20
CA VAL A 427 1.22 19.16 17.29
C VAL A 427 1.95 18.08 16.48
N PRO A 428 2.38 16.97 17.10
CA PRO A 428 3.14 15.94 16.40
C PRO A 428 2.26 15.22 15.36
N MET A 429 2.84 14.86 14.21
CA MET A 429 2.15 14.07 13.19
C MET A 429 2.01 12.59 13.62
N LEU A 430 0.97 11.93 13.13
CA LEU A 430 0.78 10.49 13.30
C LEU A 430 1.78 9.70 12.43
N ASP A 431 2.44 8.72 13.04
CA ASP A 431 3.43 7.87 12.37
C ASP A 431 2.78 6.87 11.39
N ARG A 432 3.62 6.17 10.61
CA ARG A 432 3.18 5.21 9.59
C ARG A 432 2.53 3.95 10.17
N ASP A 433 2.83 3.65 11.42
CA ASP A 433 2.33 2.49 12.15
C ASP A 433 1.02 2.78 12.88
N PHE A 434 0.46 3.99 12.74
CA PHE A 434 -0.83 4.40 13.27
C PHE A 434 -1.94 3.38 12.98
N ARG A 435 -2.73 3.11 14.03
CA ARG A 435 -3.94 2.28 14.06
C ARG A 435 -5.00 2.96 14.91
N ILE A 436 -6.26 2.83 14.52
CA ILE A 436 -7.39 3.32 15.33
C ILE A 436 -7.57 2.40 16.55
N ALA A 437 -7.78 3.00 17.72
CA ALA A 437 -7.99 2.26 18.95
C ALA A 437 -9.35 1.54 18.92
N ARG A 438 -9.35 0.22 19.12
CA ARG A 438 -10.57 -0.62 19.07
C ARG A 438 -11.38 -0.51 20.37
N PRO A 439 -12.68 -0.17 20.34
CA PRO A 439 -13.51 -0.18 21.54
C PRO A 439 -13.75 -1.62 22.01
N GLY A 440 -13.44 -1.93 23.28
CA GLY A 440 -13.66 -3.24 23.90
C GLY A 440 -12.41 -4.09 24.13
N GLY A 441 -11.23 -3.62 23.73
CA GLY A 441 -9.96 -4.29 24.00
C GLY A 441 -9.32 -3.82 25.32
N SER A 442 -9.91 -4.09 26.48
CA SER A 442 -9.11 -4.18 27.70
C SER A 442 -8.31 -5.49 27.68
N GLN A 443 -7.36 -5.59 26.75
CA GLN A 443 -6.09 -6.20 27.08
C GLN A 443 -5.18 -5.05 27.49
N PRO A 444 -4.55 -5.09 28.68
CA PRO A 444 -3.52 -4.11 28.99
C PRO A 444 -2.51 -4.16 27.85
N ALA A 445 -2.16 -2.99 27.30
CA ALA A 445 -1.01 -2.90 26.42
C ALA A 445 0.13 -3.69 27.08
N PRO A 446 0.78 -4.65 26.41
CA PRO A 446 2.00 -5.21 26.97
C PRO A 446 2.90 -4.01 27.22
N ALA A 447 3.28 -3.82 28.49
CA ALA A 447 4.12 -2.73 28.91
C ALA A 447 5.26 -2.59 27.90
N ARG A 448 5.46 -1.36 27.40
CA ARG A 448 6.61 -1.01 26.55
C ARG A 448 7.83 -1.72 27.15
N PRO A 449 8.46 -2.70 26.48
CA PRO A 449 9.67 -3.28 27.02
C PRO A 449 10.65 -2.11 27.19
N PRO A 450 11.35 -2.01 28.34
CA PRO A 450 12.34 -0.96 28.54
C PRO A 450 13.31 -1.01 27.37
N ALA A 451 13.75 0.18 26.92
CA ALA A 451 14.67 0.33 25.81
C ALA A 451 15.80 -0.71 25.95
N ILE A 452 15.81 -1.69 25.04
CA ILE A 452 16.88 -2.66 24.95
C ILE A 452 18.09 -1.87 24.44
N VAL A 453 18.96 -1.48 25.36
CA VAL A 453 20.38 -1.27 25.04
C VAL A 453 20.82 -2.51 24.28
N PRO A 454 21.34 -2.40 23.04
CA PRO A 454 21.70 -3.57 22.26
C PRO A 454 22.74 -4.36 23.04
N ALA A 455 22.33 -5.51 23.58
CA ALA A 455 23.26 -6.47 24.12
C ALA A 455 24.13 -6.97 22.95
N PRO A 456 25.45 -7.13 23.15
CA PRO A 456 26.36 -7.50 22.09
C PRO A 456 25.94 -8.86 21.52
N SER A 457 25.96 -8.95 20.20
CA SER A 457 25.75 -10.18 19.43
C SER A 457 26.63 -11.30 19.97
N ALA A 458 26.02 -12.25 20.68
CA ALA A 458 26.65 -13.49 21.11
C ALA A 458 26.35 -14.58 20.08
N ASP A 459 27.42 -15.01 19.41
CA ASP A 459 27.69 -16.34 18.88
C ASP A 459 26.88 -16.86 17.66
N GLY A 460 27.44 -16.58 16.47
CA GLY A 460 27.95 -17.64 15.57
C GLY A 460 27.01 -18.64 14.92
N VAL A 461 25.69 -18.64 15.17
CA VAL A 461 24.75 -19.54 14.48
C VAL A 461 24.05 -18.79 13.36
N ALA A 462 24.33 -19.19 12.11
CA ALA A 462 23.69 -18.62 10.93
C ALA A 462 22.15 -18.68 11.04
N PRO A 463 21.41 -17.67 10.54
CA PRO A 463 19.96 -17.65 10.61
C PRO A 463 19.37 -18.93 9.98
N ARG A 464 18.37 -19.55 10.60
CA ARG A 464 17.80 -20.86 10.17
C ARG A 464 17.35 -20.90 8.70
N SER A 465 16.92 -19.78 8.14
CA SER A 465 16.62 -19.62 6.71
C SER A 465 17.82 -19.91 5.80
N SER A 466 19.05 -19.79 6.31
CA SER A 466 20.26 -20.20 5.58
C SER A 466 20.46 -21.73 5.60
N GLN A 467 20.00 -22.44 6.64
CA GLN A 467 20.21 -23.89 6.76
C GLN A 467 19.29 -24.71 5.86
N TRP A 468 17.99 -24.36 5.79
CA TRP A 468 17.04 -25.05 4.91
C TRP A 468 17.36 -24.79 3.44
N ARG A 469 17.76 -23.56 3.12
CA ARG A 469 18.24 -23.19 1.79
C ARG A 469 19.51 -23.94 1.41
N GLN A 470 20.48 -24.03 2.30
CA GLN A 470 21.71 -24.79 2.07
C GLN A 470 21.40 -26.28 1.84
N TYR A 471 20.48 -26.87 2.61
CA TYR A 471 20.04 -28.25 2.39
C TYR A 471 19.42 -28.44 1.00
N VAL A 472 18.56 -27.53 0.55
CA VAL A 472 17.96 -27.57 -0.80
C VAL A 472 19.01 -27.42 -1.89
N GLU A 473 19.96 -26.49 -1.73
CA GLU A 473 21.06 -26.30 -2.68
C GLU A 473 21.97 -27.54 -2.77
N ASP A 474 22.28 -28.16 -1.65
CA ASP A 474 23.06 -29.40 -1.60
C ASP A 474 22.28 -30.58 -2.20
N PHE A 475 20.96 -30.62 -1.98
CA PHE A 475 20.07 -31.62 -2.58
C PHE A 475 20.02 -31.49 -4.10
N ILE A 476 19.90 -30.26 -4.62
CA ILE A 476 19.93 -29.95 -6.06
C ILE A 476 21.25 -30.41 -6.67
N LYS A 477 22.38 -30.12 -6.02
CA LYS A 477 23.72 -30.52 -6.47
C LYS A 477 23.88 -32.05 -6.45
N ARG A 478 23.43 -32.71 -5.38
CA ARG A 478 23.55 -34.17 -5.19
C ARG A 478 22.81 -34.97 -6.27
N TYR A 479 21.59 -34.56 -6.62
CA TYR A 479 20.76 -35.27 -7.58
C TYR A 479 20.81 -34.69 -9.01
N ARG A 480 21.55 -33.59 -9.21
CA ARG A 480 21.65 -32.86 -10.49
C ARG A 480 20.26 -32.58 -11.08
N LEU A 481 19.42 -31.92 -10.28
CA LEU A 481 18.05 -31.58 -10.65
C LEU A 481 18.05 -30.62 -11.86
N ASP A 482 17.10 -30.81 -12.78
CA ASP A 482 16.91 -29.91 -13.93
C ASP A 482 16.23 -28.59 -13.53
N ALA A 483 16.10 -27.65 -14.47
CA ALA A 483 15.56 -26.32 -14.19
C ALA A 483 14.10 -26.35 -13.67
N VAL A 484 13.29 -27.31 -14.10
CA VAL A 484 11.90 -27.47 -13.65
C VAL A 484 11.87 -28.04 -12.22
N GLN A 485 12.67 -29.08 -11.97
CA GLN A 485 12.82 -29.68 -10.64
C GLN A 485 13.41 -28.70 -9.62
N GLN A 486 14.38 -27.86 -10.02
CA GLN A 486 14.96 -26.81 -9.18
C GLN A 486 13.92 -25.74 -8.81
N LYS A 487 13.11 -25.28 -9.78
CA LYS A 487 12.03 -24.33 -9.53
C LYS A 487 11.03 -24.89 -8.52
N THR A 488 10.67 -26.16 -8.65
CA THR A 488 9.78 -26.86 -7.70
C THR A 488 10.43 -26.99 -6.30
N ALA A 489 11.72 -27.34 -6.22
CA ALA A 489 12.44 -27.46 -4.95
C ALA A 489 12.49 -26.12 -4.18
N PHE A 490 12.78 -25.01 -4.87
CA PHE A 490 12.76 -23.68 -4.24
C PHE A 490 11.35 -23.19 -3.91
N GLY A 491 10.34 -23.57 -4.69
CA GLY A 491 8.94 -23.29 -4.35
C GLY A 491 8.49 -23.99 -3.06
N VAL A 492 8.88 -25.26 -2.87
CA VAL A 492 8.62 -25.99 -1.61
C VAL A 492 9.34 -25.32 -0.43
N LEU A 493 10.58 -24.90 -0.62
CA LEU A 493 11.34 -24.15 0.40
C LEU A 493 10.61 -22.86 0.79
N GLU A 494 10.23 -22.02 -0.17
CA GLU A 494 9.60 -20.73 0.09
C GLU A 494 8.23 -20.89 0.80
N GLN A 495 7.47 -21.93 0.47
CA GLN A 495 6.22 -22.25 1.15
C GLN A 495 6.46 -22.59 2.64
N LEU A 496 7.46 -23.43 2.92
CA LEU A 496 7.78 -23.88 4.27
C LEU A 496 8.47 -22.78 5.10
N GLU A 497 9.31 -21.94 4.47
CA GLU A 497 9.90 -20.76 5.11
C GLU A 497 8.83 -19.75 5.54
N ARG A 498 7.78 -19.54 4.75
CA ARG A 498 6.64 -18.69 5.14
C ARG A 498 5.88 -19.23 6.34
N ARG A 499 5.63 -20.55 6.37
CA ARG A 499 4.99 -21.23 7.52
C ARG A 499 5.85 -21.17 8.78
N ALA A 500 7.16 -21.36 8.63
CA ALA A 500 8.12 -21.25 9.73
C ALA A 500 8.20 -19.82 10.27
N ALA A 501 8.19 -18.80 9.39
CA ALA A 501 8.20 -17.40 9.79
C ALA A 501 6.95 -17.00 10.60
N ALA A 502 5.76 -17.46 10.18
CA ALA A 502 4.52 -17.24 10.93
C ALA A 502 4.58 -17.92 12.31
N PHE A 503 5.10 -19.14 12.41
CA PHE A 503 5.30 -19.84 13.67
C PHE A 503 6.30 -19.12 14.59
N GLU A 504 7.42 -18.65 14.05
CA GLU A 504 8.45 -17.92 14.80
C GLU A 504 7.98 -16.53 15.25
N GLN A 505 7.05 -15.88 14.55
CA GLN A 505 6.42 -14.64 15.01
C GLN A 505 5.60 -14.85 16.30
N VAL A 506 4.90 -15.98 16.40
CA VAL A 506 4.05 -16.30 17.55
C VAL A 506 4.86 -16.90 18.71
N HIS A 507 5.81 -17.79 18.42
CA HIS A 507 6.51 -18.59 19.44
C HIS A 507 8.00 -18.20 19.64
N GLY A 508 8.52 -17.26 18.86
CA GLY A 508 9.94 -16.89 18.88
C GLY A 508 10.40 -16.26 20.19
N ALA A 509 9.54 -15.47 20.85
CA ALA A 509 9.82 -14.90 22.16
C ALA A 509 9.98 -16.01 23.22
N ARG A 510 9.06 -16.99 23.21
CA ARG A 510 9.10 -18.14 24.13
C ARG A 510 10.31 -19.04 23.89
N LEU A 511 10.65 -19.32 22.63
CA LEU A 511 11.85 -20.11 22.28
C LEU A 511 13.14 -19.40 22.71
N SER A 512 13.19 -18.08 22.58
CA SER A 512 14.35 -17.27 23.00
C SER A 512 14.48 -17.23 24.52
N GLU A 513 13.35 -17.11 25.23
CA GLU A 513 13.29 -17.21 26.69
C GLU A 513 13.79 -18.58 27.19
N LEU A 514 13.29 -19.67 26.61
CA LEU A 514 13.70 -21.04 26.97
C LEU A 514 15.19 -21.28 26.71
N ARG A 515 15.74 -20.79 25.59
CA ARG A 515 17.20 -20.85 25.32
C ARG A 515 18.02 -20.07 26.35
N ALA A 516 17.59 -18.86 26.68
CA ALA A 516 18.29 -18.02 27.64
C ALA A 516 18.23 -18.59 29.06
N ARG A 517 17.18 -19.33 29.41
CA ARG A 517 17.08 -20.09 30.67
C ARG A 517 17.98 -21.31 30.64
N LEU A 518 17.93 -22.12 29.58
CA LEU A 518 18.78 -23.30 29.41
C LEU A 518 20.28 -22.96 29.53
N ALA A 519 20.72 -21.82 28.98
CA ALA A 519 22.10 -21.37 29.02
C ALA A 519 22.58 -20.95 30.43
N ARG A 520 21.66 -20.55 31.31
CA ARG A 520 21.96 -20.07 32.67
C ARG A 520 21.75 -21.14 33.75
N THR A 521 21.10 -22.25 33.43
CA THR A 521 20.81 -23.34 34.37
C THR A 521 21.98 -24.33 34.48
N ALA A 522 22.59 -24.39 35.67
CA ALA A 522 23.69 -25.32 35.97
C ALA A 522 23.22 -26.70 36.50
N ARG A 523 21.95 -26.85 36.88
CA ARG A 523 21.38 -28.10 37.43
C ARG A 523 20.89 -29.02 36.31
N ASP A 524 21.40 -30.25 36.26
CA ASP A 524 21.13 -31.21 35.18
C ASP A 524 19.66 -31.59 35.02
N ALA A 525 18.95 -31.81 36.13
CA ALA A 525 17.52 -32.16 36.10
C ALA A 525 16.66 -31.03 35.51
N GLU A 526 16.96 -29.79 35.86
CA GLU A 526 16.26 -28.59 35.40
C GLU A 526 16.62 -28.26 33.94
N ARG A 527 17.89 -28.49 33.56
CA ARG A 527 18.35 -28.36 32.17
C ARG A 527 17.69 -29.39 31.25
N LYS A 528 17.49 -30.63 31.73
CA LYS A 528 16.77 -31.66 30.98
C LYS A 528 15.31 -31.29 30.74
N ALA A 529 14.60 -30.83 31.78
CA ALA A 529 13.22 -30.38 31.67
C ALA A 529 13.06 -29.19 30.71
N LEU A 530 13.95 -28.20 30.78
CA LEU A 530 13.94 -27.04 29.87
C LEU A 530 14.27 -27.43 28.42
N SER A 531 15.12 -28.43 28.20
CA SER A 531 15.42 -28.98 26.88
C SER A 531 14.21 -29.70 26.29
N GLU A 532 13.50 -30.50 27.09
CA GLU A 532 12.26 -31.18 26.70
C GLU A 532 11.14 -30.19 26.36
N GLU A 533 10.98 -29.12 27.15
CA GLU A 533 10.02 -28.04 26.88
C GLU A 533 10.40 -27.25 25.61
N MET A 534 11.69 -26.94 25.41
CA MET A 534 12.14 -26.28 24.18
C MET A 534 11.89 -27.16 22.96
N ASN A 535 12.11 -28.47 23.06
CA ASN A 535 11.89 -29.42 21.97
C ASN A 535 10.39 -29.59 21.66
N SER A 536 9.51 -29.55 22.66
CA SER A 536 8.06 -29.61 22.42
C SER A 536 7.54 -28.34 21.73
N VAL A 537 8.02 -27.17 22.15
CA VAL A 537 7.69 -25.88 21.51
C VAL A 537 8.30 -25.79 20.10
N ALA A 538 9.47 -26.38 19.86
CA ALA A 538 10.10 -26.39 18.54
C ALA A 538 9.61 -27.55 17.63
N ALA A 539 8.79 -28.48 18.12
CA ALA A 539 8.35 -29.65 17.37
C ALA A 539 7.70 -29.32 16.02
N PRO A 540 6.84 -28.28 15.89
CA PRO A 540 6.27 -27.91 14.60
C PRO A 540 7.31 -27.43 13.58
N LEU A 541 8.37 -26.74 14.01
CA LEU A 541 9.46 -26.32 13.13
C LEU A 541 10.27 -27.53 12.61
N ASN A 542 10.51 -28.51 13.49
CA ASN A 542 11.17 -29.75 13.10
C ASN A 542 10.30 -30.57 12.13
N ALA A 543 8.98 -30.62 12.35
CA ALA A 543 8.04 -31.28 11.46
C ALA A 543 8.02 -30.64 10.06
N MET A 544 8.08 -29.30 9.98
CA MET A 544 8.19 -28.59 8.69
C MET A 544 9.50 -28.88 7.97
N TYR A 545 10.60 -29.06 8.70
CA TYR A 545 11.88 -29.46 8.11
C TYR A 545 11.84 -30.91 7.58
N GLU A 546 11.21 -31.83 8.31
CA GLU A 546 11.01 -33.20 7.80
C GLU A 546 10.05 -33.24 6.60
N GLU A 547 9.03 -32.38 6.58
CA GLU A 547 8.14 -32.17 5.43
C GLU A 547 8.93 -31.69 4.20
N LEU A 548 9.88 -30.75 4.38
CA LEU A 548 10.77 -30.29 3.31
C LEU A 548 11.55 -31.47 2.71
N LYS A 549 12.19 -32.29 3.55
CA LYS A 549 12.96 -33.45 3.09
C LYS A 549 12.10 -34.45 2.32
N GLN A 550 10.93 -34.79 2.86
CA GLN A 550 10.02 -35.74 2.23
C GLN A 550 9.57 -35.26 0.85
N ARG A 551 9.21 -33.98 0.73
CA ARG A 551 8.80 -33.40 -0.56
C ARG A 551 9.96 -33.37 -1.55
N LEU A 552 11.17 -33.02 -1.11
CA LEU A 552 12.35 -33.03 -1.98
C LEU A 552 12.69 -34.43 -2.50
N GLU A 553 12.55 -35.48 -1.67
CA GLU A 553 12.78 -36.88 -2.06
C GLU A 553 11.82 -37.39 -3.15
N THR A 554 10.73 -36.67 -3.46
CA THR A 554 9.83 -37.00 -4.58
C THR A 554 10.31 -36.47 -5.93
N LEU A 555 11.23 -35.49 -5.94
CA LEU A 555 11.62 -34.76 -7.15
C LEU A 555 12.60 -35.53 -8.07
N PRO A 556 13.63 -36.24 -7.56
CA PRO A 556 14.59 -36.92 -8.42
C PRO A 556 14.01 -38.15 -9.11
N THR A 557 14.29 -38.30 -10.41
CA THR A 557 13.98 -39.48 -11.21
C THR A 557 14.80 -40.70 -10.78
N GLU A 558 14.36 -41.90 -11.15
CA GLU A 558 15.05 -43.16 -10.83
C GLU A 558 16.49 -43.19 -11.40
N GLN A 559 16.71 -42.63 -12.60
CA GLN A 559 18.03 -42.50 -13.20
C GLN A 559 18.93 -41.51 -12.44
N GLN A 560 18.39 -40.38 -11.97
CA GLN A 560 19.14 -39.41 -11.13
C GLN A 560 19.51 -40.03 -9.77
N ARG A 561 18.63 -40.83 -9.16
CA ARG A 561 18.92 -41.57 -7.92
C ARG A 561 20.02 -42.62 -8.11
N LYS A 562 19.98 -43.35 -9.22
CA LYS A 562 21.01 -44.37 -9.55
C LYS A 562 22.39 -43.72 -9.73
N ARG A 563 22.46 -42.62 -10.49
CA ARG A 563 23.70 -41.84 -10.69
C ARG A 563 24.25 -41.26 -9.38
N ALA A 564 23.39 -40.76 -8.49
CA ALA A 564 23.80 -40.25 -7.19
C ALA A 564 24.35 -41.35 -6.26
N ARG A 565 23.81 -42.58 -6.34
CA ARG A 565 24.32 -43.76 -5.61
C ARG A 565 25.69 -44.21 -6.13
N GLU A 566 25.85 -44.24 -7.45
CA GLU A 566 27.13 -44.59 -8.11
C GLU A 566 28.22 -43.56 -7.78
N ALA A 567 27.91 -42.25 -7.83
CA ALA A 567 28.84 -41.19 -7.45
C ALA A 567 29.21 -41.19 -5.95
N GLY A 568 28.30 -41.61 -5.08
CA GLY A 568 28.55 -41.75 -3.63
C GLY A 568 29.43 -42.96 -3.28
N ALA A 569 29.41 -44.03 -4.07
CA ALA A 569 30.23 -45.22 -3.87
C ALA A 569 31.69 -45.04 -4.36
N SER A 570 31.94 -44.09 -5.28
CA SER A 570 33.28 -43.79 -5.81
C SER A 570 34.08 -42.76 -5.00
N GLY A 571 33.46 -42.10 -4.01
CA GLY A 571 34.08 -41.08 -3.16
C GLY A 571 34.54 -41.57 -1.77
N GLY A 572 34.53 -42.89 -1.56
CA GLY A 572 34.96 -43.55 -0.33
C GLY A 572 35.93 -44.69 -0.61
N ILE A 573 37.06 -44.38 -1.26
CA ILE A 573 38.32 -45.14 -1.26
C ILE A 573 39.46 -44.13 -1.10
#